data_AF-A0A5J4RWA6-F1
#
_entry.id   AF-A0A5J4RWA6-F1
#
_cell.length_a   1.000
_cell.length_b   1.000
_cell.length_c   1.000
_cell.angle_alpha   90.00
_cell.angle_beta   90.00
_cell.angle_gamma   90.00
#
_symmetry.space_group_name_H-M   'P 1'
#
loop_
_entity.id
_entity.type
_entity.pdbx_description
1 polymer ?
#
loop_
_entity_poly.entity_id
_entity_poly.type
_entity_poly.pdbx_seq_one_letter_code
_entity_poly.pdbx_strand_id
1 'polypeptide(L)'
;MKNKLLLLLCNFLIVSCAGEKSSQKQFLSYSIEAEKNGLKSDIQGRIDEKNKIITLNSKVPTNKKLIATFDAIGDVFIGITPQVSEKTSNNYSSDLDYTIVAEDNSMTTYKVKSTSLSSDNTITQFSVNITQNKLQRSIQGVINDQSSTIELKVPSNNWISNIDNIVASFTSAGQVKVGGVKQISGITSNDYRNELIYTVISADESEKDYTVTLVSPQSTGLPVIKIEIEGGVNAIRDKENYILSSVRLSDASHPEYNFEGKEAGIRGRGNVTWTYPKKPYRLKFDKKISMFGLGEAKNWVLLANYRDPTLIMNTVAFELGRKLGLPYTNHANHVELFVNEEYRGSYVLTEQVQVNEYRVNINEKKDFFVELDTHFDEDIKFKSTLISLPVNVKSPEVENESEIEFVKTAINNLVEAMFGANSNFPNNNYKDLIDIRSVIDFLIVNEVTGNRDLYRPNSTYMYKVENQKIHMVPLFPKKSPARKVRGFCSFMTFSKLTTLPILNKAVQV
;
A
#
# COMPACT_ATOMS: atom_id res chain seq x y z
N MET A 1 -2.30 -116.81 -0.59
CA MET A 1 -2.82 -115.75 0.30
C MET A 1 -2.72 -114.41 -0.44
N LYS A 2 -3.88 -113.78 -0.70
CA LYS A 2 -4.20 -112.35 -1.00
C LYS A 2 -3.10 -111.46 -1.60
N ASN A 3 -3.28 -110.64 -2.64
CA ASN A 3 -4.39 -110.28 -3.54
C ASN A 3 -3.71 -109.63 -4.76
N LYS A 4 -4.09 -110.02 -5.99
CA LYS A 4 -3.75 -109.31 -7.24
C LYS A 4 -5.01 -108.65 -7.79
N LEU A 5 -4.89 -107.35 -8.08
CA LEU A 5 -5.25 -106.68 -9.33
C LEU A 5 -6.58 -107.03 -10.04
N LEU A 6 -7.53 -106.08 -10.05
CA LEU A 6 -8.38 -105.68 -11.19
C LEU A 6 -9.20 -104.43 -10.78
N LEU A 7 -8.80 -103.20 -11.13
CA LEU A 7 -9.12 -102.45 -12.36
C LEU A 7 -10.60 -102.52 -12.78
N LEU A 8 -11.38 -101.48 -12.44
CA LEU A 8 -12.65 -101.16 -13.09
C LEU A 8 -12.54 -99.74 -13.67
N LEU A 9 -12.34 -99.67 -14.98
CA LEU A 9 -12.41 -98.44 -15.77
C LEU A 9 -13.88 -98.04 -15.91
N CYS A 10 -14.27 -96.88 -15.39
CA CYS A 10 -15.52 -96.22 -15.76
C CYS A 10 -15.16 -95.00 -16.62
N ASN A 11 -15.36 -95.13 -17.94
CA ASN A 11 -15.29 -94.02 -18.88
C ASN A 11 -16.46 -93.06 -18.60
N PHE A 12 -16.18 -91.91 -18.01
CA PHE A 12 -17.00 -90.72 -18.18
C PHE A 12 -16.34 -89.85 -19.25
N LEU A 13 -16.90 -89.87 -20.46
CA LEU A 13 -16.69 -88.80 -21.44
C LEU A 13 -17.36 -87.54 -20.87
N ILE A 14 -16.58 -86.61 -20.36
CA ILE A 14 -16.97 -85.21 -20.28
C ILE A 14 -16.43 -84.56 -21.55
N VAL A 15 -17.29 -84.42 -22.55
CA VAL A 15 -17.04 -83.51 -23.67
C VAL A 15 -17.12 -82.10 -23.08
N SER A 16 -15.97 -81.50 -22.74
CA SER A 16 -15.91 -80.06 -22.57
C SER A 16 -15.98 -79.46 -23.98
N CYS A 17 -17.12 -78.87 -24.31
CA CYS A 17 -17.25 -78.00 -25.46
C CYS A 17 -16.39 -76.76 -25.16
N ALA A 18 -15.12 -76.78 -25.57
CA ALA A 18 -14.33 -75.56 -25.66
C ALA A 18 -15.00 -74.71 -26.75
N GLY A 19 -15.88 -73.78 -26.35
CA GLY A 19 -16.45 -72.81 -27.28
C GLY A 19 -15.32 -72.09 -28.00
N GLU A 20 -15.43 -71.94 -29.33
CA GLU A 20 -14.48 -71.15 -30.09
C GLU A 20 -14.44 -69.73 -29.50
N LYS A 21 -13.25 -69.30 -29.08
CA LYS A 21 -13.03 -67.96 -28.54
C LYS A 21 -13.35 -66.94 -29.63
N SER A 22 -14.14 -65.92 -29.30
CA SER A 22 -14.53 -64.90 -30.26
C SER A 22 -13.33 -64.07 -30.72
N SER A 23 -13.26 -63.77 -32.02
CA SER A 23 -12.27 -62.87 -32.62
C SER A 23 -12.78 -61.43 -32.80
N GLN A 24 -14.02 -61.16 -32.34
CA GLN A 24 -14.64 -59.84 -32.42
C GLN A 24 -13.93 -58.84 -31.50
N LYS A 25 -13.64 -57.65 -32.05
CA LYS A 25 -12.89 -56.58 -31.38
C LYS A 25 -13.25 -55.23 -31.98
N GLN A 26 -14.24 -54.56 -31.40
CA GLN A 26 -14.76 -53.30 -31.93
C GLN A 26 -15.32 -52.41 -30.83
N PHE A 27 -15.27 -51.10 -31.05
CA PHE A 27 -16.07 -50.16 -30.27
C PHE A 27 -17.49 -50.12 -30.83
N LEU A 28 -18.48 -50.09 -29.95
CA LEU A 28 -19.90 -49.94 -30.29
C LEU A 28 -20.38 -48.51 -30.06
N SER A 29 -19.82 -47.84 -29.04
CA SER A 29 -20.08 -46.44 -28.72
C SER A 29 -18.82 -45.81 -28.14
N TYR A 30 -18.70 -44.49 -28.28
CA TYR A 30 -17.62 -43.73 -27.66
C TYR A 30 -18.05 -42.28 -27.43
N SER A 31 -17.95 -41.80 -26.21
CA SER A 31 -18.27 -40.42 -25.85
C SER A 31 -17.45 -39.96 -24.65
N ILE A 32 -17.39 -38.64 -24.43
CA ILE A 32 -16.88 -38.02 -23.22
C ILE A 32 -18.03 -37.16 -22.67
N GLU A 33 -18.63 -37.63 -21.59
CA GLU A 33 -19.79 -36.99 -20.97
C GLU A 33 -19.39 -35.71 -20.24
N ALA A 34 -20.16 -34.64 -20.42
CA ALA A 34 -19.89 -33.35 -19.82
C ALA A 34 -19.95 -33.37 -18.31
N GLU A 35 -20.98 -34.01 -17.74
CA GLU A 35 -21.23 -34.04 -16.30
C GLU A 35 -20.05 -34.66 -15.53
N LYS A 36 -19.51 -35.78 -16.02
CA LYS A 36 -18.35 -36.48 -15.42
C LYS A 36 -17.04 -35.70 -15.55
N ASN A 37 -16.94 -34.82 -16.54
CA ASN A 37 -15.68 -34.18 -16.92
C ASN A 37 -15.66 -32.67 -16.67
N GLY A 38 -16.74 -32.10 -16.13
CA GLY A 38 -16.89 -30.66 -15.96
C GLY A 38 -16.73 -29.91 -17.29
N LEU A 39 -17.35 -30.43 -18.35
CA LEU A 39 -17.39 -29.78 -19.67
C LEU A 39 -18.74 -29.07 -19.86
N LYS A 40 -18.81 -28.19 -20.85
CA LYS A 40 -20.04 -27.46 -21.19
C LYS A 40 -21.05 -28.31 -21.99
N SER A 41 -20.57 -29.34 -22.68
CA SER A 41 -21.37 -30.23 -23.53
C SER A 41 -20.64 -31.54 -23.78
N ASP A 42 -21.38 -32.62 -23.98
CA ASP A 42 -20.81 -33.93 -24.30
C ASP A 42 -20.01 -33.87 -25.60
N ILE A 43 -18.92 -34.64 -25.66
CA ILE A 43 -18.12 -34.82 -26.87
C ILE A 43 -18.39 -36.22 -27.39
N GLN A 44 -18.99 -36.30 -28.58
CA GLN A 44 -19.37 -37.57 -29.19
C GLN A 44 -18.27 -38.07 -30.12
N GLY A 45 -17.93 -39.35 -30.02
CA GLY A 45 -16.99 -40.04 -30.89
C GLY A 45 -17.70 -40.73 -32.04
N ARG A 46 -17.42 -40.31 -33.28
CA ARG A 46 -17.91 -40.99 -34.48
C ARG A 46 -16.95 -42.12 -34.85
N ILE A 47 -17.43 -43.35 -34.79
CA ILE A 47 -16.65 -44.57 -35.09
C ILE A 47 -16.70 -44.83 -36.60
N ASP A 48 -15.52 -44.92 -37.23
CA ASP A 48 -15.30 -45.46 -38.56
C ASP A 48 -14.68 -46.85 -38.42
N GLU A 49 -15.56 -47.86 -38.43
CA GLU A 49 -15.19 -49.26 -38.22
C GLU A 49 -14.25 -49.80 -39.31
N LYS A 50 -14.35 -49.26 -40.54
CA LYS A 50 -13.53 -49.70 -41.67
C LYS A 50 -12.08 -49.25 -41.50
N ASN A 51 -11.88 -48.00 -41.07
CA ASN A 51 -10.55 -47.41 -40.93
C ASN A 51 -10.01 -47.47 -39.50
N LYS A 52 -10.78 -47.97 -38.53
CA LYS A 52 -10.45 -48.03 -37.11
C LYS A 52 -10.10 -46.64 -36.55
N ILE A 53 -10.93 -45.65 -36.87
CA ILE A 53 -10.77 -44.27 -36.40
C ILE A 53 -12.01 -43.87 -35.61
N ILE A 54 -11.81 -43.22 -34.47
CA ILE A 54 -12.88 -42.54 -33.74
C ILE A 54 -12.59 -41.05 -33.83
N THR A 55 -13.49 -40.27 -34.43
CA THR A 55 -13.31 -38.81 -34.54
C THR A 55 -14.17 -38.11 -33.51
N LEU A 56 -13.55 -37.37 -32.59
CA LEU A 56 -14.28 -36.53 -31.64
C LEU A 56 -14.90 -35.33 -32.36
N ASN A 57 -16.18 -35.07 -32.10
CA ASN A 57 -16.93 -34.01 -32.79
C ASN A 57 -16.64 -32.58 -32.28
N SER A 58 -15.90 -32.45 -31.17
CA SER A 58 -15.61 -31.18 -30.51
C SER A 58 -14.16 -31.12 -30.05
N LYS A 59 -13.67 -29.90 -29.83
CA LYS A 59 -12.34 -29.69 -29.28
C LYS A 59 -12.28 -30.07 -27.80
N VAL A 60 -11.13 -30.56 -27.36
CA VAL A 60 -10.90 -31.04 -25.99
C VAL A 60 -9.94 -30.12 -25.23
N PRO A 61 -10.16 -29.87 -23.94
CA PRO A 61 -9.20 -29.11 -23.11
C PRO A 61 -7.85 -29.81 -23.00
N THR A 62 -6.76 -29.04 -22.93
CA THR A 62 -5.39 -29.58 -22.78
C THR A 62 -4.96 -29.68 -21.32
N ASN A 63 -5.59 -28.91 -20.43
CA ASN A 63 -5.34 -28.87 -18.99
C ASN A 63 -6.10 -29.95 -18.18
N LYS A 64 -6.92 -30.81 -18.81
CA LYS A 64 -7.76 -31.81 -18.13
C LYS A 64 -7.49 -33.22 -18.66
N LYS A 65 -7.48 -34.19 -17.76
CA LYS A 65 -7.65 -35.60 -18.13
C LYS A 65 -9.15 -35.90 -18.17
N LEU A 66 -9.62 -36.49 -19.25
CA LEU A 66 -11.03 -36.77 -19.49
C LEU A 66 -11.31 -38.27 -19.35
N ILE A 67 -12.46 -38.61 -18.80
CA ILE A 67 -12.99 -39.95 -18.66
C ILE A 67 -13.97 -40.17 -19.82
N ALA A 68 -13.69 -41.18 -20.65
CA ALA A 68 -14.60 -41.59 -21.71
C ALA A 68 -15.62 -42.63 -21.23
N THR A 69 -16.82 -42.57 -21.80
CA THR A 69 -17.85 -43.61 -21.74
C THR A 69 -17.89 -44.31 -23.09
N PHE A 70 -17.69 -45.62 -23.09
CA PHE A 70 -17.71 -46.45 -24.29
C PHE A 70 -18.26 -47.86 -24.01
N ASP A 71 -18.84 -48.47 -25.03
CA ASP A 71 -19.06 -49.91 -25.11
C ASP A 71 -18.10 -50.50 -26.14
N ALA A 72 -17.51 -51.65 -25.81
CA ALA A 72 -16.59 -52.37 -26.68
C ALA A 72 -16.79 -53.88 -26.55
N ILE A 73 -16.54 -54.60 -27.64
CA ILE A 73 -16.42 -56.06 -27.64
C ILE A 73 -14.93 -56.38 -27.48
N GLY A 74 -14.51 -56.88 -26.32
CA GLY A 74 -13.11 -57.16 -25.98
C GLY A 74 -12.52 -56.19 -24.94
N ASP A 75 -11.36 -56.54 -24.38
CA ASP A 75 -10.68 -55.75 -23.36
C ASP A 75 -9.92 -54.58 -23.98
N VAL A 76 -10.06 -53.38 -23.40
CA VAL A 76 -9.57 -52.13 -23.98
C VAL A 76 -8.32 -51.63 -23.23
N PHE A 77 -7.30 -51.20 -23.97
CA PHE A 77 -6.02 -50.72 -23.43
C PHE A 77 -5.53 -49.46 -24.15
N ILE A 78 -4.76 -48.63 -23.45
CA ILE A 78 -3.82 -47.67 -24.06
C ILE A 78 -2.43 -48.08 -23.63
N GLY A 79 -1.58 -48.46 -24.59
CA GLY A 79 -0.33 -49.16 -24.29
C GLY A 79 -0.62 -50.44 -23.50
N ILE A 80 -0.10 -50.53 -22.27
CA ILE A 80 -0.35 -51.64 -21.33
C ILE A 80 -1.43 -51.32 -20.28
N THR A 81 -1.96 -50.11 -20.28
CA THR A 81 -2.87 -49.65 -19.22
C THR A 81 -4.32 -50.01 -19.57
N PRO A 82 -5.00 -50.81 -18.74
CA PRO A 82 -6.42 -51.13 -18.97
C PRO A 82 -7.29 -49.87 -18.93
N GLN A 83 -8.22 -49.78 -19.87
CA GLN A 83 -9.18 -48.70 -19.99
C GLN A 83 -10.55 -49.23 -19.58
N VAL A 84 -11.07 -48.70 -18.48
CA VAL A 84 -12.40 -49.04 -17.99
C VAL A 84 -13.33 -47.87 -18.27
N SER A 85 -14.40 -48.14 -19.02
CA SER A 85 -15.44 -47.18 -19.35
C SER A 85 -15.93 -46.46 -18.08
N GLU A 86 -16.09 -45.14 -18.17
CA GLU A 86 -16.52 -44.26 -17.08
C GLU A 86 -15.56 -44.13 -15.89
N LYS A 87 -14.37 -44.73 -15.95
CA LYS A 87 -13.40 -44.72 -14.84
C LYS A 87 -12.01 -44.25 -15.22
N THR A 88 -11.45 -44.77 -16.31
CA THR A 88 -10.07 -44.44 -16.68
C THR A 88 -10.00 -43.07 -17.37
N SER A 89 -9.22 -42.15 -16.80
CA SER A 89 -9.01 -40.81 -17.37
C SER A 89 -7.78 -40.75 -18.27
N ASN A 90 -7.87 -40.09 -19.42
CA ASN A 90 -6.77 -39.91 -20.38
C ASN A 90 -6.61 -38.44 -20.79
N ASN A 91 -5.42 -38.08 -21.27
CA ASN A 91 -5.20 -36.77 -21.88
C ASN A 91 -5.48 -36.84 -23.38
N TYR A 92 -6.47 -36.08 -23.85
CA TYR A 92 -6.87 -36.04 -25.25
C TYR A 92 -6.25 -34.85 -26.01
N SER A 93 -5.25 -34.15 -25.45
CA SER A 93 -4.56 -33.04 -26.14
C SER A 93 -3.86 -33.45 -27.44
N SER A 94 -3.71 -34.75 -27.67
CA SER A 94 -3.24 -35.38 -28.90
C SER A 94 -4.03 -36.67 -29.17
N ASP A 95 -3.90 -37.20 -30.39
CA ASP A 95 -4.47 -38.50 -30.75
C ASP A 95 -4.05 -39.61 -29.76
N LEU A 96 -4.98 -40.53 -29.49
CA LEU A 96 -4.75 -41.70 -28.63
C LEU A 96 -4.98 -42.99 -29.39
N ASP A 97 -4.10 -43.98 -29.16
CA ASP A 97 -4.21 -45.31 -29.75
C ASP A 97 -4.78 -46.29 -28.71
N TYR A 98 -6.03 -46.70 -28.93
CA TYR A 98 -6.75 -47.68 -28.11
C TYR A 98 -6.65 -49.06 -28.72
N THR A 99 -6.08 -50.02 -28.02
CA THR A 99 -6.01 -51.42 -28.44
C THR A 99 -7.13 -52.23 -27.80
N ILE A 100 -7.92 -52.92 -28.63
CA ILE A 100 -8.92 -53.88 -28.18
C ILE A 100 -8.36 -55.30 -28.37
N VAL A 101 -8.39 -56.09 -27.30
CA VAL A 101 -7.97 -57.49 -27.27
C VAL A 101 -9.21 -58.38 -27.20
N ALA A 102 -9.40 -59.23 -28.21
CA ALA A 102 -10.49 -60.20 -28.26
C ALA A 102 -10.19 -61.44 -27.37
N GLU A 103 -11.17 -62.31 -27.17
CA GLU A 103 -11.04 -63.52 -26.33
C GLU A 103 -10.00 -64.52 -26.85
N ASP A 104 -9.81 -64.54 -28.17
CA ASP A 104 -8.78 -65.32 -28.87
C ASP A 104 -7.37 -64.69 -28.81
N ASN A 105 -7.23 -63.57 -28.10
CA ASN A 105 -6.04 -62.72 -27.99
C ASN A 105 -5.64 -61.97 -29.27
N SER A 106 -6.46 -62.01 -30.32
CA SER A 106 -6.24 -61.15 -31.48
C SER A 106 -6.51 -59.69 -31.14
N MET A 107 -5.78 -58.77 -31.75
CA MET A 107 -5.80 -57.34 -31.39
C MET A 107 -6.19 -56.46 -32.57
N THR A 108 -6.80 -55.32 -32.28
CA THR A 108 -6.99 -54.22 -33.23
C THR A 108 -6.79 -52.90 -32.52
N THR A 109 -6.33 -51.88 -33.24
CA THR A 109 -6.06 -50.56 -32.67
C THR A 109 -6.97 -49.53 -33.34
N TYR A 110 -7.73 -48.81 -32.51
CA TYR A 110 -8.48 -47.63 -32.91
C TYR A 110 -7.66 -46.38 -32.61
N LYS A 111 -7.51 -45.50 -33.61
CA LYS A 111 -6.96 -44.16 -33.40
C LYS A 111 -8.09 -43.20 -33.07
N VAL A 112 -8.14 -42.72 -31.84
CA VAL A 112 -9.05 -41.66 -31.41
C VAL A 112 -8.42 -40.32 -31.81
N LYS A 113 -9.00 -39.67 -32.81
CA LYS A 113 -8.57 -38.35 -33.29
C LYS A 113 -9.23 -37.24 -32.50
N SER A 114 -8.40 -36.35 -31.97
CA SER A 114 -8.84 -35.20 -31.18
C SER A 114 -8.29 -33.89 -31.74
N THR A 115 -8.90 -32.77 -31.36
CA THR A 115 -8.36 -31.44 -31.63
C THR A 115 -8.39 -30.67 -30.33
N SER A 116 -7.28 -30.06 -29.94
CA SER A 116 -7.17 -29.35 -28.67
C SER A 116 -7.82 -27.96 -28.70
N LEU A 117 -8.37 -27.55 -27.56
CA LEU A 117 -8.66 -26.15 -27.25
C LEU A 117 -7.34 -25.40 -27.04
N SER A 118 -7.34 -24.11 -27.38
CA SER A 118 -6.16 -23.27 -27.13
C SER A 118 -6.01 -23.02 -25.63
N SER A 119 -4.82 -23.24 -25.12
CA SER A 119 -4.38 -22.84 -23.77
C SER A 119 -3.67 -21.49 -23.76
N ASP A 120 -3.78 -20.71 -24.84
CA ASP A 120 -3.19 -19.37 -24.91
C ASP A 120 -3.96 -18.41 -24.00
N ASN A 121 -3.40 -18.21 -22.82
CA ASN A 121 -3.85 -17.27 -21.80
C ASN A 121 -2.87 -16.09 -21.68
N THR A 122 -2.18 -15.73 -22.77
CA THR A 122 -1.17 -14.66 -22.72
C THR A 122 -1.72 -13.30 -23.15
N ILE A 123 -1.12 -12.23 -22.62
CA ILE A 123 -1.23 -10.88 -23.17
C ILE A 123 0.04 -10.61 -23.98
N THR A 124 -0.11 -10.29 -25.26
CA THR A 124 1.02 -10.08 -26.18
C THR A 124 1.30 -8.61 -26.48
N GLN A 125 0.32 -7.74 -26.25
CA GLN A 125 0.45 -6.29 -26.34
C GLN A 125 -0.39 -5.66 -25.24
N PHE A 126 0.11 -4.58 -24.65
CA PHE A 126 -0.59 -3.81 -23.64
C PHE A 126 -0.14 -2.35 -23.70
N SER A 127 -1.09 -1.43 -23.71
CA SER A 127 -0.81 0.00 -23.62
C SER A 127 -1.97 0.74 -22.97
N VAL A 128 -1.70 1.94 -22.46
CA VAL A 128 -2.73 2.86 -21.97
C VAL A 128 -2.55 4.23 -22.61
N ASN A 129 -3.64 4.95 -22.81
CA ASN A 129 -3.57 6.36 -23.20
C ASN A 129 -3.73 7.23 -21.96
N ILE A 130 -2.71 8.03 -21.66
CA ILE A 130 -2.72 8.98 -20.54
C ILE A 130 -2.68 10.41 -21.05
N THR A 131 -3.16 11.35 -20.23
CA THR A 131 -3.08 12.78 -20.51
C THR A 131 -2.22 13.47 -19.45
N GLN A 132 -1.12 14.07 -19.88
CA GLN A 132 -0.24 14.90 -19.04
C GLN A 132 -0.07 16.27 -19.70
N ASN A 133 -0.20 17.38 -18.96
CA ASN A 133 -0.13 18.74 -19.52
C ASN A 133 -1.08 18.95 -20.71
N LYS A 134 -2.30 18.41 -20.65
CA LYS A 134 -3.31 18.44 -21.73
C LYS A 134 -2.88 17.74 -23.04
N LEU A 135 -1.78 16.99 -23.03
CA LEU A 135 -1.31 16.20 -24.17
C LEU A 135 -1.58 14.72 -23.91
N GLN A 136 -2.26 14.06 -24.85
CA GLN A 136 -2.51 12.63 -24.80
C GLN A 136 -1.30 11.86 -25.35
N ARG A 137 -0.93 10.77 -24.69
CA ARG A 137 0.18 9.90 -25.10
C ARG A 137 -0.15 8.44 -24.81
N SER A 138 0.27 7.57 -25.71
CA SER A 138 0.19 6.12 -25.52
C SER A 138 1.44 5.65 -24.78
N ILE A 139 1.25 4.98 -23.63
CA ILE A 139 2.29 4.34 -22.85
C ILE A 139 2.25 2.85 -23.13
N GLN A 140 3.32 2.34 -23.73
CA GLN A 140 3.47 0.92 -24.02
C GLN A 140 3.92 0.18 -22.74
N GLY A 141 3.28 -0.95 -22.47
CA GLY A 141 3.61 -1.83 -21.35
C GLY A 141 4.76 -2.76 -21.69
N VAL A 142 5.73 -2.86 -20.78
CA VAL A 142 6.78 -3.87 -20.85
C VAL A 142 6.22 -5.16 -20.25
N ILE A 143 5.91 -6.14 -21.10
CA ILE A 143 5.35 -7.42 -20.70
C ILE A 143 6.49 -8.40 -20.39
N ASN A 144 6.49 -8.95 -19.19
CA ASN A 144 7.34 -10.08 -18.82
C ASN A 144 6.44 -11.29 -18.54
N ASP A 145 6.38 -12.20 -19.50
CA ASP A 145 5.52 -13.37 -19.45
C ASP A 145 5.95 -14.41 -18.40
N GLN A 146 7.25 -14.47 -18.07
CA GLN A 146 7.79 -15.41 -17.08
C GLN A 146 7.42 -15.01 -15.66
N SER A 147 7.52 -13.71 -15.34
CA SER A 147 7.09 -13.18 -14.04
C SER A 147 5.62 -12.76 -14.01
N SER A 148 4.91 -12.87 -15.14
CA SER A 148 3.53 -12.40 -15.34
C SER A 148 3.31 -10.96 -14.86
N THR A 149 4.19 -10.05 -15.30
CA THR A 149 4.09 -8.62 -14.98
C THR A 149 4.00 -7.76 -16.24
N ILE A 150 3.29 -6.63 -16.13
CA ILE A 150 3.21 -5.62 -17.17
C ILE A 150 3.49 -4.25 -16.53
N GLU A 151 4.62 -3.65 -16.88
CA GLU A 151 5.04 -2.37 -16.31
C GLU A 151 4.84 -1.23 -17.33
N LEU A 152 4.01 -0.25 -16.98
CA LEU A 152 3.77 0.97 -17.76
C LEU A 152 4.61 2.12 -17.21
N LYS A 153 5.74 2.42 -17.86
CA LYS A 153 6.64 3.51 -17.45
C LYS A 153 6.25 4.81 -18.12
N VAL A 154 5.76 5.76 -17.33
CA VAL A 154 5.46 7.10 -17.84
C VAL A 154 6.76 7.90 -18.06
N PRO A 155 6.84 8.76 -19.08
CA PRO A 155 8.09 9.43 -19.43
C PRO A 155 8.40 10.66 -18.56
N SER A 156 7.44 11.14 -17.75
CA SER A 156 7.66 12.22 -16.79
C SER A 156 6.76 12.06 -15.58
N ASN A 157 7.19 12.62 -14.45
CA ASN A 157 6.44 12.64 -13.19
C ASN A 157 5.28 13.65 -13.17
N ASN A 158 4.89 14.22 -14.30
CA ASN A 158 3.82 15.22 -14.33
C ASN A 158 2.47 14.58 -14.03
N TRP A 159 1.52 15.40 -13.59
CA TRP A 159 0.16 14.99 -13.29
C TRP A 159 -0.49 14.25 -14.47
N ILE A 160 -1.06 13.10 -14.17
CA ILE A 160 -1.85 12.26 -15.06
C ILE A 160 -3.33 12.55 -14.76
N SER A 161 -4.03 13.10 -15.74
CA SER A 161 -5.46 13.34 -15.63
C SER A 161 -6.25 12.03 -15.68
N ASN A 162 -7.29 11.91 -14.86
CA ASN A 162 -8.21 10.77 -14.80
C ASN A 162 -7.50 9.41 -14.64
N ILE A 163 -6.45 9.36 -13.80
CA ILE A 163 -5.70 8.11 -13.54
C ILE A 163 -6.59 6.99 -12.96
N ASP A 164 -7.69 7.37 -12.33
CA ASP A 164 -8.74 6.52 -11.78
C ASP A 164 -9.71 5.97 -12.83
N ASN A 165 -9.57 6.38 -14.10
CA ASN A 165 -10.48 6.01 -15.18
C ASN A 165 -9.74 5.88 -16.53
N ILE A 166 -8.62 5.18 -16.54
CA ILE A 166 -7.80 4.96 -17.75
C ILE A 166 -8.30 3.73 -18.50
N VAL A 167 -8.38 3.84 -19.83
CA VAL A 167 -8.71 2.72 -20.73
C VAL A 167 -7.41 2.11 -21.30
N ALA A 168 -7.28 0.79 -21.16
CA ALA A 168 -6.18 0.02 -21.76
C ALA A 168 -6.55 -0.55 -23.12
N SER A 169 -5.56 -0.63 -24.01
CA SER A 169 -5.58 -1.39 -25.25
C SER A 169 -4.62 -2.57 -25.13
N PHE A 170 -5.13 -3.79 -25.33
CA PHE A 170 -4.37 -5.02 -25.23
C PHE A 170 -4.77 -6.06 -26.30
N THR A 171 -3.88 -7.03 -26.51
CA THR A 171 -4.10 -8.18 -27.41
C THR A 171 -3.95 -9.48 -26.63
N SER A 172 -4.98 -10.32 -26.64
CA SER A 172 -4.99 -11.66 -26.04
C SER A 172 -5.94 -12.57 -26.82
N ALA A 173 -5.61 -13.86 -26.91
CA ALA A 173 -6.51 -14.88 -27.46
C ALA A 173 -7.60 -15.29 -26.46
N GLY A 174 -7.33 -15.15 -25.16
CA GLY A 174 -8.25 -15.45 -24.08
C GLY A 174 -9.16 -14.28 -23.71
N GLN A 175 -10.18 -14.57 -22.91
CA GLN A 175 -11.00 -13.55 -22.27
C GLN A 175 -10.23 -12.90 -21.13
N VAL A 176 -10.23 -11.57 -21.07
CA VAL A 176 -9.53 -10.81 -20.01
C VAL A 176 -10.53 -10.29 -18.97
N LYS A 177 -10.16 -10.35 -17.69
CA LYS A 177 -10.93 -9.84 -16.55
C LYS A 177 -10.04 -9.05 -15.58
N VAL A 178 -10.64 -8.10 -14.86
CA VAL A 178 -10.04 -7.41 -13.69
C VAL A 178 -11.09 -7.40 -12.60
N GLY A 179 -10.78 -7.92 -11.40
CA GLY A 179 -11.76 -8.03 -10.30
C GLY A 179 -13.04 -8.79 -10.68
N GLY A 180 -12.94 -9.78 -11.58
CA GLY A 180 -14.08 -10.53 -12.13
C GLY A 180 -14.84 -9.82 -13.26
N VAL A 181 -14.62 -8.52 -13.47
CA VAL A 181 -15.26 -7.73 -14.53
C VAL A 181 -14.57 -7.98 -15.87
N LYS A 182 -15.33 -8.36 -16.90
CA LYS A 182 -14.82 -8.55 -18.26
C LYS A 182 -14.23 -7.26 -18.82
N GLN A 183 -13.00 -7.34 -19.31
CA GLN A 183 -12.28 -6.23 -19.94
C GLN A 183 -12.43 -6.31 -21.46
N ILE A 184 -12.78 -5.18 -22.07
CA ILE A 184 -12.83 -5.02 -23.51
C ILE A 184 -11.71 -4.03 -23.89
N SER A 185 -10.76 -4.50 -24.69
CA SER A 185 -9.63 -3.70 -25.18
C SER A 185 -10.11 -2.40 -25.85
N GLY A 186 -9.57 -1.27 -25.42
CA GLY A 186 -9.92 0.06 -25.90
C GLY A 186 -11.25 0.60 -25.40
N ILE A 187 -11.95 -0.09 -24.48
CA ILE A 187 -13.28 0.30 -23.99
C ILE A 187 -13.36 0.31 -22.47
N THR A 188 -13.02 -0.79 -21.78
CA THR A 188 -13.18 -0.88 -20.32
C THR A 188 -12.10 -0.06 -19.62
N SER A 189 -12.52 0.82 -18.70
CA SER A 189 -11.62 1.63 -17.90
C SER A 189 -11.37 1.02 -16.52
N ASN A 190 -10.21 1.35 -15.94
CA ASN A 190 -9.83 0.94 -14.59
C ASN A 190 -9.09 2.08 -13.87
N ASP A 191 -8.98 1.94 -12.55
CA ASP A 191 -8.20 2.82 -11.68
C ASP A 191 -6.76 2.32 -11.54
N TYR A 192 -5.80 3.12 -12.02
CA TYR A 192 -4.37 2.77 -12.03
C TYR A 192 -3.58 3.41 -10.87
N ARG A 193 -4.26 3.91 -9.83
CA ARG A 193 -3.59 4.38 -8.60
C ARG A 193 -2.98 3.24 -7.79
N ASN A 194 -3.46 2.01 -7.98
CA ASN A 194 -2.91 0.79 -7.41
C ASN A 194 -2.56 -0.22 -8.51
N GLU A 195 -1.87 -1.29 -8.15
CA GLU A 195 -1.67 -2.42 -9.06
C GLU A 195 -3.01 -3.10 -9.42
N LEU A 196 -3.12 -3.55 -10.66
CA LEU A 196 -4.29 -4.23 -11.19
C LEU A 196 -3.93 -5.65 -11.60
N ILE A 197 -4.76 -6.62 -11.22
CA ILE A 197 -4.62 -8.01 -11.66
C ILE A 197 -5.50 -8.24 -12.88
N TYR A 198 -4.86 -8.46 -14.03
CA TYR A 198 -5.50 -8.82 -15.28
C TYR A 198 -5.45 -10.35 -15.45
N THR A 199 -6.58 -11.01 -15.24
CA THR A 199 -6.74 -12.46 -15.42
C THR A 199 -7.13 -12.76 -16.86
N VAL A 200 -6.33 -13.54 -17.57
CA VAL A 200 -6.64 -14.06 -18.89
C VAL A 200 -7.14 -15.50 -18.76
N ILE A 201 -8.29 -15.79 -19.34
CA ILE A 201 -8.92 -17.11 -19.35
C ILE A 201 -8.91 -17.61 -20.80
N SER A 202 -8.15 -18.66 -21.07
CA SER A 202 -8.05 -19.30 -22.40
C SER A 202 -9.35 -20.04 -22.78
N ALA A 203 -9.37 -20.64 -23.98
CA ALA A 203 -10.48 -21.48 -24.42
C ALA A 203 -10.58 -22.81 -23.65
N ASP A 204 -9.47 -23.34 -23.14
CA ASP A 204 -9.42 -24.54 -22.31
C ASP A 204 -9.66 -24.27 -20.81
N GLU A 205 -10.04 -23.04 -20.45
CA GLU A 205 -10.30 -22.60 -19.07
C GLU A 205 -9.05 -22.53 -18.18
N SER A 206 -7.84 -22.63 -18.74
CA SER A 206 -6.63 -22.28 -18.00
C SER A 206 -6.53 -20.76 -17.82
N GLU A 207 -6.11 -20.35 -16.63
CA GLU A 207 -6.02 -18.94 -16.26
C GLU A 207 -4.56 -18.51 -16.07
N LYS A 208 -4.29 -17.25 -16.39
CA LYS A 208 -3.03 -16.58 -16.08
C LYS A 208 -3.28 -15.15 -15.62
N ASP A 209 -2.72 -14.81 -14.47
CA ASP A 209 -2.82 -13.48 -13.89
C ASP A 209 -1.60 -12.64 -14.26
N TYR A 210 -1.82 -11.44 -14.77
CA TYR A 210 -0.79 -10.42 -14.96
C TYR A 210 -0.94 -9.30 -13.94
N THR A 211 0.11 -9.04 -13.17
CA THR A 211 0.19 -7.82 -12.34
C THR A 211 0.57 -6.64 -13.21
N VAL A 212 -0.37 -5.71 -13.39
CA VAL A 212 -0.20 -4.50 -14.19
C VAL A 212 0.03 -3.31 -13.28
N THR A 213 1.15 -2.61 -13.48
CA THR A 213 1.55 -1.45 -12.69
C THR A 213 1.79 -0.24 -13.59
N LEU A 214 1.06 0.85 -13.36
CA LEU A 214 1.40 2.16 -13.88
C LEU A 214 2.40 2.82 -12.94
N VAL A 215 3.61 3.11 -13.41
CA VAL A 215 4.65 3.71 -12.56
C VAL A 215 4.56 5.23 -12.66
N SER A 216 4.06 5.88 -11.61
CA SER A 216 3.94 7.34 -11.53
C SER A 216 3.90 7.80 -10.07
N PRO A 217 4.09 9.10 -9.76
CA PRO A 217 3.90 9.57 -8.39
C PRO A 217 2.45 9.47 -7.88
N GLN A 218 1.46 9.24 -8.75
CA GLN A 218 0.05 9.04 -8.34
C GLN A 218 -0.29 7.58 -8.03
N SER A 219 0.67 6.66 -8.21
CA SER A 219 0.48 5.22 -8.07
C SER A 219 1.47 4.57 -7.10
N THR A 220 2.00 5.36 -6.16
CA THR A 220 2.93 4.89 -5.11
C THR A 220 2.23 4.22 -3.94
N GLY A 221 0.89 4.23 -3.92
CA GLY A 221 0.06 3.83 -2.78
C GLY A 221 -0.09 4.92 -1.69
N LEU A 222 0.63 6.04 -1.81
CA LEU A 222 0.46 7.19 -0.92
C LEU A 222 -0.68 8.12 -1.39
N PRO A 223 -1.36 8.81 -0.47
CA PRO A 223 -2.27 9.88 -0.83
C PRO A 223 -1.60 10.98 -1.62
N VAL A 224 -2.33 11.57 -2.55
CA VAL A 224 -1.84 12.63 -3.43
C VAL A 224 -2.55 13.94 -3.10
N ILE A 225 -1.77 14.99 -2.90
CA ILE A 225 -2.28 16.37 -2.77
C ILE A 225 -1.90 17.13 -4.03
N LYS A 226 -2.90 17.68 -4.73
CA LYS A 226 -2.69 18.61 -5.84
C LYS A 226 -3.11 20.00 -5.42
N ILE A 227 -2.27 20.99 -5.68
CA ILE A 227 -2.53 22.40 -5.37
C ILE A 227 -2.45 23.19 -6.66
N GLU A 228 -3.58 23.76 -7.06
CA GLU A 228 -3.68 24.65 -8.21
C GLU A 228 -3.46 26.09 -7.77
N ILE A 229 -2.53 26.79 -8.41
CA ILE A 229 -2.24 28.21 -8.19
C ILE A 229 -1.97 28.93 -9.50
N GLU A 230 -2.42 30.18 -9.56
CA GLU A 230 -2.05 31.09 -10.62
C GLU A 230 -0.54 31.39 -10.57
N GLY A 231 0.12 31.36 -11.73
CA GLY A 231 1.57 31.55 -11.84
C GLY A 231 2.44 30.34 -11.46
N GLY A 232 1.83 29.22 -11.03
CA GLY A 232 2.54 28.00 -10.68
C GLY A 232 3.43 28.13 -9.44
N VAL A 233 4.28 27.13 -9.17
CA VAL A 233 5.08 27.04 -7.93
C VAL A 233 5.96 28.27 -7.67
N ASN A 234 6.42 28.94 -8.72
CA ASN A 234 7.27 30.14 -8.63
C ASN A 234 6.52 31.39 -8.13
N ALA A 235 5.19 31.33 -8.07
CA ALA A 235 4.39 32.37 -7.43
C ALA A 235 4.65 32.41 -5.92
N ILE A 236 4.95 31.27 -5.28
CA ILE A 236 5.19 31.16 -3.83
C ILE A 236 6.59 31.69 -3.48
N ARG A 237 6.70 32.99 -3.28
CA ARG A 237 7.99 33.70 -3.16
C ARG A 237 8.51 33.85 -1.74
N ASP A 238 7.63 33.86 -0.75
CA ASP A 238 7.99 34.18 0.63
C ASP A 238 7.13 33.42 1.65
N LYS A 239 7.32 33.76 2.92
CA LYS A 239 6.69 33.12 4.08
C LYS A 239 5.59 33.99 4.71
N GLU A 240 5.22 35.11 4.11
CA GLU A 240 4.30 36.06 4.72
C GLU A 240 3.01 36.16 3.89
N ASN A 241 3.16 36.25 2.57
CA ASN A 241 2.07 36.48 1.64
C ASN A 241 1.43 35.15 1.22
N TYR A 242 0.16 34.99 1.55
CA TYR A 242 -0.66 33.89 1.05
C TYR A 242 -1.09 34.15 -0.39
N ILE A 243 -1.01 33.10 -1.21
CA ILE A 243 -1.47 33.10 -2.60
C ILE A 243 -2.72 32.24 -2.65
N LEU A 244 -3.76 32.74 -3.33
CA LEU A 244 -4.99 31.99 -3.54
C LEU A 244 -4.69 30.70 -4.30
N SER A 245 -5.26 29.61 -3.82
CA SER A 245 -5.03 28.26 -4.30
C SER A 245 -6.29 27.42 -4.18
N SER A 246 -6.36 26.34 -4.97
CA SER A 246 -7.38 25.32 -4.86
C SER A 246 -6.73 23.96 -4.63
N VAL A 247 -7.19 23.24 -3.61
CA VAL A 247 -6.57 21.99 -3.15
C VAL A 247 -7.47 20.80 -3.46
N ARG A 248 -6.85 19.72 -3.94
CA ARG A 248 -7.42 18.38 -4.08
C ARG A 248 -6.64 17.39 -3.23
N LEU A 249 -7.35 16.50 -2.57
CA LEU A 249 -6.81 15.31 -1.89
C LEU A 249 -7.39 14.05 -2.55
N SER A 250 -6.50 13.13 -2.92
CA SER A 250 -6.84 11.84 -3.53
C SER A 250 -6.07 10.71 -2.85
N ASP A 251 -6.77 9.89 -2.08
CA ASP A 251 -6.31 8.65 -1.47
C ASP A 251 -7.13 7.50 -2.08
N ALA A 252 -6.43 6.54 -2.71
CA ALA A 252 -7.07 5.36 -3.29
C ALA A 252 -7.45 4.32 -2.22
N SER A 253 -6.74 4.31 -1.08
CA SER A 253 -6.98 3.39 0.03
C SER A 253 -8.09 3.88 0.96
N HIS A 254 -8.28 5.20 1.06
CA HIS A 254 -9.29 5.84 1.90
C HIS A 254 -10.08 6.90 1.12
N PRO A 255 -10.92 6.49 0.15
CA PRO A 255 -11.64 7.42 -0.71
C PRO A 255 -12.62 8.33 0.04
N GLU A 256 -13.01 7.99 1.27
CA GLU A 256 -13.86 8.79 2.15
C GLU A 256 -13.22 10.14 2.55
N TYR A 257 -11.90 10.26 2.47
CA TYR A 257 -11.19 11.51 2.76
C TYR A 257 -11.00 12.39 1.51
N ASN A 258 -11.40 11.91 0.34
CA ASN A 258 -11.15 12.63 -0.91
C ASN A 258 -11.99 13.88 -1.04
N PHE A 259 -11.39 14.93 -1.57
CA PHE A 259 -12.08 16.14 -1.96
C PHE A 259 -11.37 16.82 -3.11
N GLU A 260 -12.11 17.66 -3.83
CA GLU A 260 -11.58 18.49 -4.90
C GLU A 260 -12.04 19.94 -4.71
N GLY A 261 -11.25 20.87 -5.25
CA GLY A 261 -11.69 22.26 -5.40
C GLY A 261 -11.77 23.07 -4.10
N LYS A 262 -11.09 22.67 -3.01
CA LYS A 262 -11.16 23.42 -1.74
C LYS A 262 -10.27 24.66 -1.79
N GLU A 263 -10.89 25.83 -1.67
CA GLU A 263 -10.21 27.13 -1.65
C GLU A 263 -9.33 27.28 -0.40
N ALA A 264 -8.09 27.73 -0.62
CA ALA A 264 -7.10 27.98 0.41
C ALA A 264 -6.09 29.05 -0.02
N GLY A 265 -5.41 29.65 0.96
CA GLY A 265 -4.13 30.30 0.74
C GLY A 265 -2.96 29.32 0.88
N ILE A 266 -1.94 29.44 0.04
CA ILE A 266 -0.62 28.79 0.22
C ILE A 266 0.50 29.83 0.37
N ARG A 267 1.44 29.57 1.27
CA ARG A 267 2.70 30.33 1.38
C ARG A 267 3.87 29.44 1.78
N GLY A 268 5.08 29.95 1.64
CA GLY A 268 6.27 29.34 2.21
C GLY A 268 6.24 29.26 3.73
N ARG A 269 7.05 28.37 4.31
CA ARG A 269 7.25 28.34 5.76
C ARG A 269 8.66 27.93 6.17
N GLY A 270 8.89 28.02 7.48
CA GLY A 270 10.11 27.60 8.15
C GLY A 270 11.26 28.59 7.93
N ASN A 271 12.25 28.56 8.80
CA ASN A 271 13.34 29.54 8.75
C ASN A 271 14.44 29.02 7.81
N VAL A 272 15.39 28.24 8.36
CA VAL A 272 16.46 27.66 7.55
C VAL A 272 15.94 26.75 6.43
N THR A 273 14.83 26.02 6.66
CA THR A 273 14.26 25.13 5.63
C THR A 273 13.75 25.86 4.39
N TRP A 274 13.43 27.15 4.50
CA TRP A 274 13.04 27.96 3.36
C TRP A 274 14.20 28.24 2.41
N THR A 275 15.46 28.10 2.84
CA THR A 275 16.62 28.30 1.96
C THR A 275 16.95 27.04 1.12
N TYR A 276 16.33 25.90 1.40
CA TYR A 276 16.61 24.64 0.71
C TYR A 276 15.94 24.54 -0.66
N PRO A 277 16.48 23.71 -1.59
CA PRO A 277 15.87 23.51 -2.91
C PRO A 277 14.40 23.06 -2.86
N LYS A 278 14.07 22.11 -1.98
CA LYS A 278 12.69 21.65 -1.76
C LYS A 278 12.05 22.41 -0.60
N LYS A 279 11.07 23.26 -0.93
CA LYS A 279 10.44 24.19 0.01
C LYS A 279 9.31 23.52 0.81
N PRO A 280 9.19 23.75 2.13
CA PRO A 280 7.99 23.42 2.89
C PRO A 280 6.94 24.53 2.76
N TYR A 281 5.66 24.16 2.91
CA TYR A 281 4.54 25.08 2.72
C TYR A 281 3.58 25.07 3.90
N ARG A 282 2.81 26.14 4.03
CA ARG A 282 1.64 26.24 4.92
C ARG A 282 0.41 26.53 4.07
N LEU A 283 -0.66 25.77 4.33
CA LEU A 283 -1.99 25.98 3.77
C LEU A 283 -2.88 26.66 4.81
N LYS A 284 -3.75 27.56 4.35
CA LYS A 284 -4.80 28.20 5.14
C LYS A 284 -6.10 28.15 4.34
N PHE A 285 -6.94 27.16 4.61
CA PHE A 285 -8.26 27.03 3.98
C PHE A 285 -9.21 28.14 4.42
N ASP A 286 -10.12 28.53 3.53
CA ASP A 286 -11.09 29.58 3.81
C ASP A 286 -12.08 29.17 4.92
N LYS A 287 -12.40 27.87 4.97
CA LYS A 287 -13.22 27.22 6.01
C LYS A 287 -12.39 26.17 6.74
N LYS A 288 -12.78 25.84 7.98
CA LYS A 288 -12.20 24.68 8.68
C LYS A 288 -12.54 23.43 7.87
N ILE A 289 -11.56 22.54 7.70
CA ILE A 289 -11.75 21.25 7.05
C ILE A 289 -11.03 20.15 7.83
N SER A 290 -11.55 18.93 7.77
CA SER A 290 -10.84 17.72 8.16
C SER A 290 -9.91 17.26 7.02
N MET A 291 -8.70 16.86 7.37
CA MET A 291 -7.75 16.22 6.45
C MET A 291 -7.47 14.82 7.01
N PHE A 292 -7.60 13.75 6.22
CA PHE A 292 -7.32 12.37 6.66
C PHE A 292 -8.11 11.94 7.92
N GLY A 293 -9.34 12.43 8.09
CA GLY A 293 -10.18 12.17 9.26
C GLY A 293 -9.73 12.88 10.54
N LEU A 294 -8.72 13.75 10.47
CA LEU A 294 -8.24 14.53 11.61
C LEU A 294 -9.20 15.68 11.95
N GLY A 295 -9.11 16.18 13.18
CA GLY A 295 -9.95 17.28 13.66
C GLY A 295 -9.83 18.55 12.79
N GLU A 296 -10.95 19.26 12.61
CA GLU A 296 -11.05 20.31 11.61
C GLU A 296 -10.24 21.56 11.95
N ALA A 297 -9.50 22.07 10.96
CA ALA A 297 -8.78 23.33 11.08
C ALA A 297 -8.63 24.03 9.74
N LYS A 298 -8.36 25.33 9.77
CA LYS A 298 -7.99 26.10 8.57
C LYS A 298 -6.52 25.90 8.19
N ASN A 299 -5.62 25.76 9.17
CA ASN A 299 -4.18 25.75 8.91
C ASN A 299 -3.59 24.34 8.89
N TRP A 300 -2.89 24.01 7.81
CA TRP A 300 -2.18 22.74 7.63
C TRP A 300 -0.77 22.99 7.12
N VAL A 301 0.14 22.05 7.39
CA VAL A 301 1.55 22.18 7.11
C VAL A 301 2.01 21.03 6.23
N LEU A 302 2.76 21.37 5.18
CA LEU A 302 3.46 20.41 4.32
C LEU A 302 4.96 20.47 4.63
N LEU A 303 5.47 19.44 5.31
CA LEU A 303 6.88 19.27 5.62
C LEU A 303 7.61 18.60 4.45
N ALA A 304 8.61 19.28 3.90
CA ALA A 304 9.40 18.76 2.79
C ALA A 304 10.39 17.64 3.19
N ASN A 305 10.72 17.54 4.48
CA ASN A 305 11.75 16.65 5.06
C ASN A 305 13.08 16.64 4.27
N TYR A 306 13.43 17.73 3.60
CA TYR A 306 14.52 17.77 2.61
C TYR A 306 15.90 17.33 3.14
N ARG A 307 16.22 17.63 4.40
CA ARG A 307 17.50 17.25 5.01
C ARG A 307 17.53 15.80 5.50
N ASP A 308 16.37 15.19 5.65
CA ASP A 308 16.23 13.86 6.18
C ASP A 308 16.31 12.86 5.02
N PRO A 309 17.39 12.08 4.88
CA PRO A 309 17.50 11.10 3.80
C PRO A 309 16.47 9.98 3.92
N THR A 310 15.85 9.80 5.09
CA THR A 310 14.83 8.77 5.33
C THR A 310 13.41 9.28 5.11
N LEU A 311 13.21 10.61 5.07
CA LEU A 311 11.92 11.30 5.00
C LEU A 311 10.93 11.01 6.16
N ILE A 312 11.29 10.23 7.17
CA ILE A 312 10.39 9.73 8.23
C ILE A 312 10.78 10.17 9.65
N MET A 313 11.86 10.91 9.88
CA MET A 313 12.32 11.22 11.26
C MET A 313 11.31 12.07 12.04
N ASN A 314 10.63 13.01 11.38
CA ASN A 314 9.52 13.76 12.02
C ASN A 314 8.36 12.82 12.37
N THR A 315 8.05 11.87 11.48
CA THR A 315 7.03 10.84 11.70
C THR A 315 7.38 9.98 12.91
N VAL A 316 8.62 9.52 13.04
CA VAL A 316 9.10 8.74 14.20
C VAL A 316 8.90 9.51 15.51
N ALA A 317 9.23 10.79 15.53
CA ALA A 317 9.09 11.62 16.72
C ALA A 317 7.61 11.83 17.11
N PHE A 318 6.75 12.10 16.13
CA PHE A 318 5.31 12.24 16.35
C PHE A 318 4.68 10.93 16.83
N GLU A 319 5.01 9.80 16.20
CA GLU A 319 4.54 8.48 16.61
C GLU A 319 5.00 8.10 18.02
N LEU A 320 6.26 8.39 18.36
CA LEU A 320 6.76 8.14 19.71
C LEU A 320 6.04 9.01 20.75
N GLY A 321 5.83 10.30 20.45
CA GLY A 321 5.08 11.20 21.33
C GLY A 321 3.64 10.71 21.57
N ARG A 322 2.95 10.26 20.51
CA ARG A 322 1.61 9.66 20.61
C ARG A 322 1.62 8.39 21.45
N LYS A 323 2.60 7.50 21.26
CA LYS A 323 2.73 6.25 22.03
C LYS A 323 3.01 6.50 23.52
N LEU A 324 3.71 7.58 23.85
CA LEU A 324 3.91 8.02 25.23
C LEU A 324 2.71 8.77 25.82
N GLY A 325 1.68 9.05 25.01
CA GLY A 325 0.49 9.77 25.46
C GLY A 325 0.70 11.28 25.63
N LEU A 326 1.72 11.85 24.97
CA LEU A 326 1.93 13.29 24.99
C LEU A 326 0.75 14.01 24.31
N PRO A 327 0.02 14.89 25.01
CA PRO A 327 -1.15 15.53 24.47
C PRO A 327 -0.77 16.46 23.32
N TYR A 328 -1.71 16.63 22.39
CA TYR A 328 -1.58 17.53 21.24
C TYR A 328 -0.42 17.21 20.30
N THR A 329 0.13 15.99 20.38
CA THR A 329 1.14 15.53 19.41
C THR A 329 0.53 15.43 18.02
N ASN A 330 1.12 16.15 17.08
CA ASN A 330 0.76 16.15 15.67
C ASN A 330 0.73 14.74 15.04
N HIS A 331 -0.03 14.59 13.97
CA HIS A 331 -0.01 13.42 13.11
C HIS A 331 0.97 13.60 11.93
N ALA A 332 1.36 12.50 11.29
CA ALA A 332 2.18 12.51 10.09
C ALA A 332 1.53 11.71 8.96
N ASN A 333 0.92 12.41 7.99
CA ASN A 333 0.37 11.79 6.80
C ASN A 333 1.35 11.99 5.64
N HIS A 334 1.98 10.91 5.17
CA HIS A 334 2.87 10.96 4.01
C HIS A 334 2.05 11.14 2.73
N VAL A 335 2.43 12.09 1.89
CA VAL A 335 1.70 12.45 0.67
C VAL A 335 2.63 12.70 -0.49
N GLU A 336 2.14 12.46 -1.70
CA GLU A 336 2.77 12.93 -2.94
C GLU A 336 2.21 14.29 -3.32
N LEU A 337 3.07 15.30 -3.44
CA LEU A 337 2.64 16.68 -3.68
C LEU A 337 2.80 17.05 -5.16
N PHE A 338 1.73 17.61 -5.72
CA PHE A 338 1.74 18.31 -7.00
C PHE A 338 1.37 19.76 -6.81
N VAL A 339 2.07 20.66 -7.51
CA VAL A 339 1.67 22.06 -7.66
C VAL A 339 1.41 22.27 -9.14
N ASN A 340 0.15 22.54 -9.47
CA ASN A 340 -0.40 22.42 -10.81
C ASN A 340 -0.05 21.03 -11.39
N GLU A 341 0.53 20.97 -12.59
CA GLU A 341 0.89 19.70 -13.24
C GLU A 341 2.26 19.14 -12.80
N GLU A 342 3.04 19.88 -12.00
CA GLU A 342 4.40 19.51 -11.63
C GLU A 342 4.47 18.76 -10.30
N TYR A 343 5.11 17.58 -10.33
CA TYR A 343 5.42 16.83 -9.13
C TYR A 343 6.50 17.51 -8.29
N ARG A 344 6.26 17.62 -6.99
CA ARG A 344 7.14 18.30 -6.02
C ARG A 344 7.86 17.34 -5.07
N GLY A 345 7.62 16.05 -5.17
CA GLY A 345 8.20 15.05 -4.27
C GLY A 345 7.24 14.62 -3.15
N SER A 346 7.71 13.69 -2.33
CA SER A 346 7.02 13.25 -1.10
C SER A 346 7.08 14.30 0.02
N TYR A 347 5.98 14.55 0.71
CA TYR A 347 5.86 15.46 1.85
C TYR A 347 5.20 14.74 3.02
N VAL A 348 5.28 15.32 4.21
CA VAL A 348 4.42 14.97 5.35
C VAL A 348 3.42 16.09 5.57
N LEU A 349 2.13 15.81 5.42
CA LEU A 349 1.06 16.69 5.86
C LEU A 349 0.81 16.49 7.37
N THR A 350 0.80 17.60 8.10
CA THR A 350 0.60 17.63 9.54
C THR A 350 -0.15 18.89 9.95
N GLU A 351 -0.64 18.92 11.19
CA GLU A 351 -1.25 20.08 11.80
C GLU A 351 -0.27 21.25 11.90
N GLN A 352 -0.74 22.47 11.69
CA GLN A 352 -0.07 23.66 12.24
C GLN A 352 -0.18 23.62 13.77
N VAL A 353 0.95 23.76 14.47
CA VAL A 353 0.96 23.96 15.92
C VAL A 353 0.32 25.31 16.24
N GLN A 354 -0.83 25.29 16.91
CA GLN A 354 -1.64 26.46 17.27
C GLN A 354 -2.68 26.09 18.33
N VAL A 355 -3.28 27.11 18.96
CA VAL A 355 -4.50 26.94 19.77
C VAL A 355 -5.69 26.62 18.87
N ASN A 356 -6.40 25.56 19.20
CA ASN A 356 -7.62 25.09 18.53
C ASN A 356 -8.21 23.91 19.30
N GLU A 357 -9.53 23.72 19.19
CA GLU A 357 -10.29 22.61 19.79
C GLU A 357 -9.68 21.21 19.57
N TYR A 358 -9.15 20.93 18.37
CA TYR A 358 -8.55 19.64 18.02
C TYR A 358 -7.01 19.65 18.02
N ARG A 359 -6.41 20.70 18.60
CA ARG A 359 -4.96 20.86 18.73
C ARG A 359 -4.67 21.23 20.16
N VAL A 360 -3.89 22.29 20.42
CA VAL A 360 -3.71 22.80 21.78
C VAL A 360 -5.04 23.39 22.24
N ASN A 361 -5.87 22.58 22.89
CA ASN A 361 -7.22 22.96 23.30
C ASN A 361 -7.17 23.64 24.67
N ILE A 362 -6.97 24.95 24.65
CA ILE A 362 -6.89 25.80 25.83
C ILE A 362 -7.75 27.06 25.62
N ASN A 363 -8.09 27.75 26.70
CA ASN A 363 -8.75 29.03 26.62
C ASN A 363 -7.79 30.14 26.15
N GLU A 364 -8.06 30.72 24.98
CA GLU A 364 -7.19 31.73 24.35
C GLU A 364 -6.96 33.03 25.13
N LYS A 365 -7.65 33.25 26.27
CA LYS A 365 -7.52 34.46 27.09
C LYS A 365 -6.96 34.21 28.48
N LYS A 366 -7.36 33.10 29.11
CA LYS A 366 -7.00 32.76 30.50
C LYS A 366 -5.78 31.84 30.59
N ASP A 367 -5.60 31.01 29.57
CA ASP A 367 -4.51 30.06 29.48
C ASP A 367 -3.40 30.66 28.62
N PHE A 368 -2.23 30.02 28.59
CA PHE A 368 -1.18 30.45 27.68
C PHE A 368 -0.59 29.31 26.87
N PHE A 369 -0.09 29.69 25.70
CA PHE A 369 0.70 28.86 24.82
C PHE A 369 1.94 29.63 24.34
N VAL A 370 3.12 29.06 24.53
CA VAL A 370 4.40 29.72 24.23
C VAL A 370 5.34 28.81 23.45
N GLU A 371 6.19 29.42 22.63
CA GLU A 371 7.29 28.76 21.92
C GLU A 371 8.63 29.31 22.42
N LEU A 372 9.47 28.43 22.95
CA LEU A 372 10.87 28.72 23.18
C LEU A 372 11.61 28.63 21.84
N ASP A 373 11.93 29.78 21.26
CA ASP A 373 12.68 29.85 20.00
C ASP A 373 13.67 31.02 20.02
N THR A 374 14.93 30.71 19.76
CA THR A 374 16.02 31.67 19.60
C THR A 374 15.87 32.67 18.46
N HIS A 375 14.99 32.43 17.47
CA HIS A 375 14.68 33.41 16.42
C HIS A 375 13.99 34.65 17.00
N PHE A 376 13.22 34.47 18.09
CA PHE A 376 12.65 35.56 18.88
C PHE A 376 11.87 36.57 18.02
N ASP A 377 11.03 36.05 17.13
CA ASP A 377 10.45 36.74 15.97
C ASP A 377 8.92 36.94 16.04
N GLU A 378 8.26 36.57 17.14
CA GLU A 378 6.85 36.96 17.39
C GLU A 378 6.71 38.41 17.83
N ASP A 379 5.53 39.01 17.67
CA ASP A 379 5.28 40.39 18.12
C ASP A 379 5.32 40.47 19.65
N ILE A 380 4.66 39.52 20.33
CA ILE A 380 4.63 39.41 21.78
C ILE A 380 5.63 38.36 22.25
N LYS A 381 6.68 38.80 22.95
CA LYS A 381 7.80 37.95 23.36
C LYS A 381 8.57 38.57 24.52
N PHE A 382 9.24 37.75 25.32
CA PHE A 382 10.09 38.23 26.42
C PHE A 382 11.23 37.26 26.70
N LYS A 383 12.23 37.71 27.46
CA LYS A 383 13.27 36.84 28.01
C LYS A 383 13.07 36.65 29.50
N SER A 384 13.18 35.42 29.99
CA SER A 384 13.12 35.15 31.43
C SER A 384 14.24 35.89 32.18
N THR A 385 13.99 36.31 33.41
CA THR A 385 14.90 37.18 34.18
C THR A 385 16.27 36.55 34.47
N LEU A 386 16.33 35.29 34.93
CA LEU A 386 17.60 34.69 35.38
C LEU A 386 18.47 34.12 34.25
N ILE A 387 17.86 33.40 33.32
CA ILE A 387 18.58 32.60 32.31
C ILE A 387 18.43 33.15 30.89
N SER A 388 17.80 34.31 30.73
CA SER A 388 17.53 34.92 29.41
C SER A 388 16.85 33.98 28.41
N LEU A 389 15.99 33.08 28.89
CA LEU A 389 15.27 32.11 28.06
C LEU A 389 14.36 32.87 27.07
N PRO A 390 14.52 32.70 25.75
CA PRO A 390 13.67 33.39 24.77
C PRO A 390 12.29 32.73 24.73
N VAL A 391 11.25 33.51 25.04
CA VAL A 391 9.86 33.06 25.04
C VAL A 391 9.07 33.88 24.04
N ASN A 392 8.52 33.22 23.02
CA ASN A 392 7.58 33.81 22.08
C ASN A 392 6.16 33.41 22.50
N VAL A 393 5.26 34.38 22.68
CA VAL A 393 3.89 34.12 23.11
C VAL A 393 3.02 33.87 21.89
N LYS A 394 2.42 32.67 21.81
CA LYS A 394 1.51 32.27 20.74
C LYS A 394 0.03 32.44 21.13
N SER A 395 -0.26 32.38 22.42
CA SER A 395 -1.56 32.66 23.00
C SER A 395 -1.36 33.13 24.45
N PRO A 396 -2.08 34.16 24.91
CA PRO A 396 -3.12 34.91 24.19
C PRO A 396 -2.56 35.75 23.03
N GLU A 397 -3.35 35.93 21.98
CA GLU A 397 -3.05 36.90 20.92
C GLU A 397 -3.46 38.29 21.45
N VAL A 398 -2.46 39.12 21.77
CA VAL A 398 -2.65 40.46 22.37
C VAL A 398 -1.84 41.50 21.64
N GLU A 399 -2.22 42.77 21.77
CA GLU A 399 -1.49 43.88 21.17
C GLU A 399 -0.39 44.42 22.10
N ASN A 400 -0.53 44.24 23.42
CA ASN A 400 0.38 44.81 24.40
C ASN A 400 0.97 43.75 25.35
N GLU A 401 2.28 43.83 25.56
CA GLU A 401 3.02 42.97 26.49
C GLU A 401 2.52 43.02 27.96
N SER A 402 1.85 44.09 28.37
CA SER A 402 1.26 44.20 29.72
C SER A 402 0.10 43.23 29.94
N GLU A 403 -0.51 42.72 28.87
CA GLU A 403 -1.60 41.74 28.93
C GLU A 403 -1.11 40.30 29.20
N ILE A 404 0.20 40.06 29.09
CA ILE A 404 0.83 38.75 29.31
C ILE A 404 1.67 38.66 30.58
N GLU A 405 1.43 39.56 31.55
CA GLU A 405 2.12 39.53 32.85
C GLU A 405 1.92 38.21 33.61
N PHE A 406 0.77 37.55 33.46
CA PHE A 406 0.55 36.22 34.04
C PHE A 406 1.46 35.14 33.40
N VAL A 407 1.77 35.26 32.10
CA VAL A 407 2.69 34.38 31.38
C VAL A 407 4.12 34.62 31.87
N LYS A 408 4.55 35.88 31.92
CA LYS A 408 5.86 36.29 32.46
C LYS A 408 6.05 35.79 33.87
N THR A 409 5.05 35.97 34.74
CA THR A 409 5.07 35.53 36.14
C THR A 409 5.20 34.01 36.24
N ALA A 410 4.39 33.25 35.49
CA ALA A 410 4.45 31.79 35.53
C ALA A 410 5.81 31.23 35.09
N ILE A 411 6.35 31.74 33.97
CA ILE A 411 7.66 31.29 33.47
C ILE A 411 8.79 31.73 34.41
N ASN A 412 8.78 32.97 34.90
CA ASN A 412 9.83 33.45 35.81
C ASN A 412 9.79 32.75 37.17
N ASN A 413 8.61 32.38 37.69
CA ASN A 413 8.50 31.59 38.92
C ASN A 413 9.09 30.19 38.73
N LEU A 414 8.83 29.54 37.58
CA LEU A 414 9.46 28.26 37.25
C LEU A 414 10.98 28.41 37.15
N VAL A 415 11.46 29.45 36.46
CA VAL A 415 12.88 29.74 36.31
C VAL A 415 13.53 30.08 37.65
N GLU A 416 12.89 30.81 38.56
CA GLU A 416 13.41 31.11 39.90
C GLU A 416 13.48 29.84 40.76
N ALA A 417 12.41 29.03 40.77
CA ALA A 417 12.43 27.74 41.46
C ALA A 417 13.54 26.83 40.91
N MET A 418 13.85 26.92 39.63
CA MET A 418 14.89 26.10 39.02
C MET A 418 16.27 26.76 39.01
N PHE A 419 16.48 28.06 39.05
CA PHE A 419 17.80 28.67 38.82
C PHE A 419 18.15 29.76 39.83
N GLY A 420 17.23 30.10 40.73
CA GLY A 420 17.42 31.11 41.76
C GLY A 420 18.64 30.81 42.62
N ALA A 421 19.36 31.86 43.01
CA ALA A 421 20.55 31.74 43.86
C ALA A 421 20.23 31.08 45.22
N ASN A 422 19.01 31.31 45.72
CA ASN A 422 18.49 30.72 46.95
C ASN A 422 17.57 29.51 46.68
N SER A 423 17.51 29.01 45.44
CA SER A 423 16.69 27.84 45.12
C SER A 423 17.30 26.58 45.75
N ASN A 424 16.55 25.92 46.63
CA ASN A 424 16.93 24.59 47.14
C ASN A 424 16.62 23.47 46.13
N PHE A 425 16.83 23.71 44.84
CA PHE A 425 16.51 22.74 43.79
C PHE A 425 17.44 21.51 43.89
N PRO A 426 16.91 20.28 43.75
CA PRO A 426 15.53 19.91 43.39
C PRO A 426 14.58 19.73 44.58
N ASN A 427 15.06 19.96 45.80
CA ASN A 427 14.29 19.84 47.04
C ASN A 427 13.44 21.10 47.31
N ASN A 428 12.68 21.55 46.31
CA ASN A 428 11.75 22.67 46.40
C ASN A 428 10.45 22.40 45.62
N ASN A 429 9.60 23.42 45.48
CA ASN A 429 8.26 23.34 44.90
C ASN A 429 8.20 23.43 43.36
N TYR A 430 9.31 23.23 42.64
CA TYR A 430 9.30 23.32 41.17
C TYR A 430 8.30 22.34 40.53
N LYS A 431 8.07 21.17 41.15
CA LYS A 431 7.10 20.15 40.70
C LYS A 431 5.64 20.61 40.79
N ASP A 432 5.36 21.70 41.50
CA ASP A 432 4.03 22.32 41.56
C ASP A 432 3.80 23.29 40.40
N LEU A 433 4.88 23.72 39.73
CA LEU A 433 4.85 24.69 38.63
C LEU A 433 4.83 24.03 37.26
N ILE A 434 5.46 22.86 37.12
CA ILE A 434 5.59 22.12 35.85
C ILE A 434 5.19 20.65 36.01
N ASP A 435 4.50 20.11 35.00
CA ASP A 435 4.13 18.71 34.92
C ASP A 435 5.35 17.85 34.53
N ILE A 436 5.90 17.17 35.53
CA ILE A 436 7.13 16.39 35.39
C ILE A 436 6.98 15.23 34.41
N ARG A 437 5.78 14.64 34.28
CA ARG A 437 5.54 13.56 33.30
C ARG A 437 5.73 14.07 31.89
N SER A 438 5.10 15.19 31.53
CA SER A 438 5.27 15.82 30.21
C SER A 438 6.73 16.16 29.91
N VAL A 439 7.51 16.56 30.92
CA VAL A 439 8.96 16.83 30.77
C VAL A 439 9.74 15.54 30.50
N ILE A 440 9.47 14.47 31.25
CA ILE A 440 10.12 13.16 31.07
C ILE A 440 9.81 12.60 29.69
N ASP A 441 8.54 12.58 29.30
CA ASP A 441 8.12 12.03 28.01
C ASP A 441 8.69 12.87 26.84
N PHE A 442 8.68 14.20 26.98
CA PHE A 442 9.35 15.09 26.04
C PHE A 442 10.84 14.78 25.92
N LEU A 443 11.54 14.59 27.05
CA LEU A 443 12.97 14.23 27.06
C LEU A 443 13.22 12.87 26.39
N ILE A 444 12.40 11.86 26.65
CA ILE A 444 12.51 10.53 26.03
C ILE A 444 12.41 10.66 24.51
N VAL A 445 11.43 11.41 24.00
CA VAL A 445 11.27 11.62 22.56
C VAL A 445 12.50 12.27 21.94
N ASN A 446 12.98 13.35 22.55
CA ASN A 446 14.13 14.08 22.02
C ASN A 446 15.42 13.25 22.11
N GLU A 447 15.59 12.42 23.14
CA GLU A 447 16.76 11.58 23.31
C GLU A 447 16.78 10.44 22.28
N VAL A 448 15.67 9.70 22.16
CA VAL A 448 15.55 8.58 21.23
C VAL A 448 15.70 9.05 19.78
N THR A 449 15.19 10.23 19.47
CA THR A 449 15.30 10.82 18.11
C THR A 449 16.60 11.60 17.90
N GLY A 450 17.44 11.76 18.93
CA GLY A 450 18.67 12.53 18.87
C GLY A 450 18.44 14.01 18.52
N ASN A 451 17.32 14.59 18.94
CA ASN A 451 16.94 15.97 18.63
C ASN A 451 17.83 16.97 19.38
N ARG A 452 18.75 17.58 18.61
CA ARG A 452 19.70 18.58 19.11
C ARG A 452 19.14 20.00 19.23
N ASP A 453 17.87 20.23 18.94
CA ASP A 453 17.27 21.55 19.17
C ASP A 453 17.18 21.89 20.66
N LEU A 454 17.32 20.91 21.56
CA LEU A 454 17.49 21.19 22.99
C LEU A 454 18.82 21.86 23.35
N TYR A 455 19.78 21.95 22.43
CA TYR A 455 20.99 22.75 22.66
C TYR A 455 20.74 24.26 22.47
N ARG A 456 19.79 24.64 21.62
CA ARG A 456 19.40 26.03 21.40
C ARG A 456 17.91 26.00 21.17
N PRO A 457 17.06 26.37 22.16
CA PRO A 457 15.62 26.17 22.05
C PRO A 457 15.11 26.73 20.73
N ASN A 458 14.51 25.85 19.95
CA ASN A 458 13.90 26.13 18.66
C ASN A 458 12.69 25.22 18.57
N SER A 459 11.50 25.78 18.33
CA SER A 459 10.25 25.01 18.23
C SER A 459 10.00 24.06 19.42
N THR A 460 10.32 24.54 20.62
CA THR A 460 9.98 23.88 21.88
C THR A 460 8.78 24.59 22.48
N TYR A 461 7.66 23.89 22.60
CA TYR A 461 6.42 24.51 23.05
C TYR A 461 6.11 24.20 24.51
N MET A 462 5.41 25.14 25.14
CA MET A 462 4.75 24.90 26.43
C MET A 462 3.35 25.48 26.42
N TYR A 463 2.43 24.84 27.13
CA TYR A 463 1.14 25.42 27.45
C TYR A 463 0.87 25.35 28.96
N LYS A 464 -0.05 26.17 29.43
CA LYS A 464 -0.56 26.10 30.81
C LYS A 464 -2.02 26.50 30.83
N VAL A 465 -2.85 25.65 31.42
CA VAL A 465 -4.24 25.98 31.77
C VAL A 465 -4.27 26.73 33.12
N GLU A 466 -5.18 27.68 33.27
CA GLU A 466 -5.42 28.42 34.50
C GLU A 466 -5.49 27.45 35.69
N ASN A 467 -4.78 27.77 36.78
CA ASN A 467 -4.66 26.92 37.99
C ASN A 467 -4.09 25.50 37.80
N GLN A 468 -3.56 25.17 36.61
CA GLN A 468 -2.83 23.91 36.35
C GLN A 468 -1.33 24.15 36.17
N LYS A 469 -0.58 23.05 36.01
CA LYS A 469 0.88 23.07 35.80
C LYS A 469 1.22 23.42 34.35
N ILE A 470 2.44 23.88 34.13
CA ILE A 470 3.02 24.05 32.79
C ILE A 470 3.28 22.66 32.21
N HIS A 471 2.95 22.45 30.94
CA HIS A 471 3.23 21.21 30.20
C HIS A 471 4.19 21.47 29.04
N MET A 472 5.13 20.56 28.78
CA MET A 472 6.16 20.72 27.74
C MET A 472 5.78 20.04 26.42
N VAL A 473 4.75 20.57 25.78
CA VAL A 473 4.05 20.03 24.60
C VAL A 473 3.32 21.16 23.86
N PRO A 474 2.93 20.98 22.58
CA PRO A 474 3.12 19.80 21.74
C PRO A 474 4.55 19.65 21.19
N LEU A 475 4.85 18.47 20.67
CA LEU A 475 6.11 18.19 19.98
C LEU A 475 6.15 18.81 18.59
N PHE A 476 7.29 19.39 18.22
CA PHE A 476 7.58 19.79 16.84
C PHE A 476 9.10 19.81 16.56
N PRO A 477 9.72 18.65 16.30
CA PRO A 477 11.16 18.59 16.04
C PRO A 477 11.53 19.32 14.74
N LYS A 478 12.52 20.22 14.80
CA LYS A 478 12.92 21.09 13.67
C LYS A 478 14.15 20.53 12.92
N LYS A 479 14.80 19.46 13.42
CA LYS A 479 15.99 18.86 12.79
C LYS A 479 16.01 17.33 12.79
N SER A 480 16.26 16.78 11.60
CA SER A 480 16.76 15.41 11.42
C SER A 480 18.15 15.24 12.09
N PRO A 481 18.42 14.12 12.77
CA PRO A 481 19.69 13.82 13.44
C PRO A 481 20.89 13.60 12.50
N ALA A 482 20.80 13.91 11.20
CA ALA A 482 21.83 13.58 10.20
C ALA A 482 23.23 14.24 10.39
N ARG A 483 23.49 15.01 11.45
CA ARG A 483 24.88 15.34 11.83
C ARG A 483 25.46 14.21 12.68
N LYS A 484 25.98 13.19 11.97
CA LYS A 484 26.77 12.01 12.39
C LYS A 484 25.96 10.78 12.80
N VAL A 485 25.58 9.98 11.81
CA VAL A 485 25.57 8.50 11.92
C VAL A 485 27.02 8.00 11.95
N ARG A 486 27.80 8.46 12.93
CA ARG A 486 29.08 7.86 13.34
C ARG A 486 29.00 7.70 14.84
N GLY A 487 28.65 6.50 15.28
CA GLY A 487 28.65 6.12 16.68
C GLY A 487 27.26 5.90 17.27
N PHE A 488 26.57 4.85 16.82
CA PHE A 488 25.46 4.25 17.58
C PHE A 488 25.96 3.48 18.83
N CYS A 489 27.22 3.65 19.22
CA CYS A 489 27.91 2.81 20.22
C CYS A 489 28.68 3.60 21.29
N SER A 490 28.40 4.89 21.48
CA SER A 490 28.93 5.63 22.62
C SER A 490 27.96 6.73 23.02
N PHE A 491 27.86 7.00 24.32
CA PHE A 491 26.98 7.96 25.01
C PHE A 491 25.66 7.40 25.57
N MET A 492 25.79 6.60 26.64
CA MET A 492 24.90 6.74 27.80
C MET A 492 25.67 7.51 28.89
N THR A 493 25.60 8.84 28.87
CA THR A 493 25.86 9.68 30.04
C THR A 493 24.87 10.84 29.96
N PHE A 494 23.89 10.84 30.85
CA PHE A 494 22.79 11.81 30.92
C PHE A 494 23.27 13.29 30.99
N SER A 495 24.54 13.54 31.35
CA SER A 495 25.06 14.87 31.72
C SER A 495 25.48 15.81 30.58
N LYS A 496 25.28 15.46 29.30
CA LYS A 496 25.69 16.31 28.14
C LYS A 496 24.63 16.53 27.06
N LEU A 497 23.36 16.23 27.36
CA LEU A 497 22.33 16.03 26.33
C LEU A 497 21.52 17.29 25.97
N THR A 498 21.55 18.33 26.82
CA THR A 498 20.74 19.53 26.62
C THR A 498 21.45 20.77 27.17
N THR A 499 21.41 21.88 26.43
CA THR A 499 21.74 23.22 26.97
C THR A 499 20.51 24.11 27.13
N LEU A 500 19.30 23.55 26.96
CA LEU A 500 18.07 24.18 27.42
C LEU A 500 18.11 24.12 28.96
N PRO A 501 18.25 25.26 29.66
CA PRO A 501 18.62 25.23 31.07
C PRO A 501 17.64 24.41 31.91
N ILE A 502 16.33 24.63 31.71
CA ILE A 502 15.23 23.93 32.41
C ILE A 502 15.40 22.41 32.32
N LEU A 503 15.65 21.87 31.12
CA LEU A 503 15.83 20.43 30.94
C LEU A 503 17.15 19.91 31.50
N ASN A 504 18.24 20.68 31.37
CA ASN A 504 19.53 20.30 31.93
C ASN A 504 19.44 20.13 33.45
N LYS A 505 18.72 21.03 34.13
CA LYS A 505 18.51 20.89 35.58
C LYS A 505 17.52 19.77 35.93
N ALA A 506 16.48 19.54 35.13
CA ALA A 506 15.55 18.44 35.35
C ALA A 506 16.24 17.05 35.28
N VAL A 507 17.24 16.89 34.41
CA VAL A 507 18.02 15.65 34.24
C VAL A 507 19.01 15.39 35.40
N GLN A 508 19.29 16.39 36.26
CA GLN A 508 20.15 16.23 37.44
C GLN A 508 19.44 15.58 38.64
N VAL A 509 18.15 15.27 38.49
CA VAL A 509 17.23 14.73 39.51
C VAL A 509 16.68 13.42 38.99
#